data_AF-A0A7U7G4J5-F1
#
_entry.id   AF-A0A7U7G4J5-F1
#
_cell.length_a   1.000
_cell.length_b   1.000
_cell.length_c   1.000
_cell.angle_alpha   90.00
_cell.angle_beta   90.00
_cell.angle_gamma   90.00
#
_symmetry.space_group_name_H-M   'P 1'
#
loop_
_entity.id
_entity.type
_entity.pdbx_description
1 polymer ?
#
loop_
_entity_poly.entity_id
_entity_poly.type
_entity_poly.pdbx_seq_one_letter_code
_entity_poly.pdbx_strand_id
1 'polypeptide(L)'
;MAYDRMKVASLCGLLLGVVWTGGHEAVAGDETAASLQAQSVAPVQDRKPGPSSRKKAVPARKAENHLLIPLPADEVVGRQDVDYTCSLDEKKAGDDVRSLRTSLPAGRFTVTYLTADIMALAILPVDGRVLVFSNVVAADGAKYVAGSYSWWSKGDEVTFAREGKDDVFFSCHVVPSGGKTADH
;
A
#
# COMPACT_ATOMS: atom_id res chain seq x y z
N MET A 1 51.09 -5.78 8.24
CA MET A 1 50.01 -4.75 8.21
C MET A 1 48.95 -5.19 9.20
N ALA A 2 49.01 -4.66 10.41
CA ALA A 2 48.10 -4.95 11.50
C ALA A 2 47.13 -3.78 11.59
N TYR A 3 45.82 -4.02 11.44
CA TYR A 3 44.78 -3.02 11.65
C TYR A 3 44.15 -3.25 13.03
N ASP A 4 44.28 -2.20 13.83
CA ASP A 4 43.95 -2.08 15.23
C ASP A 4 42.43 -2.07 15.48
N ARG A 5 41.99 -2.70 16.58
CA ARG A 5 40.58 -2.74 16.99
C ARG A 5 40.27 -1.51 17.83
N MET A 6 39.62 -0.51 17.24
CA MET A 6 39.05 0.60 17.99
C MET A 6 37.90 0.12 18.90
N LYS A 7 38.15 0.14 20.21
CA LYS A 7 37.15 0.09 21.28
C LYS A 7 36.45 1.46 21.37
N VAL A 8 35.14 1.47 21.22
CA VAL A 8 34.29 2.61 21.58
C VAL A 8 34.16 2.64 23.10
N ALA A 9 34.67 3.70 23.73
CA ALA A 9 34.58 3.93 25.16
C ALA A 9 33.17 4.41 25.53
N SER A 10 32.50 3.61 26.35
CA SER A 10 31.23 3.94 27.00
C SER A 10 31.49 4.88 28.18
N LEU A 11 31.13 6.15 28.04
CA LEU A 11 31.13 7.11 29.14
C LEU A 11 29.82 6.98 29.92
N CYS A 12 29.94 6.41 31.11
CA CYS A 12 28.92 6.36 32.14
C CYS A 12 29.01 7.65 32.98
N GLY A 13 27.89 8.33 33.19
CA GLY A 13 27.76 9.36 34.23
C GLY A 13 26.84 10.50 33.86
N LEU A 14 25.60 10.46 34.35
CA LEU A 14 25.08 11.46 35.30
C LEU A 14 23.67 11.09 35.74
N LEU A 15 23.56 10.91 37.06
CA LEU A 15 22.34 10.72 37.83
C LEU A 15 21.58 12.04 37.91
N LEU A 16 20.29 12.03 37.56
CA LEU A 16 19.29 12.89 38.17
C LEU A 16 18.09 12.01 38.52
N GLY A 17 17.90 11.81 39.83
CA GLY A 17 16.75 11.12 40.37
C GLY A 17 15.50 11.98 40.24
N VAL A 18 14.41 11.36 39.79
CA VAL A 18 13.06 11.84 40.05
C VAL A 18 12.40 10.77 40.91
N VAL A 19 12.27 11.09 42.19
CA VAL A 19 11.34 10.43 43.11
C VAL A 19 9.94 10.83 42.65
N TRP A 20 9.15 9.87 42.19
CA TRP A 20 7.71 10.05 42.05
C TRP A 20 7.01 9.11 43.03
N THR A 21 6.38 9.73 44.01
CA THR A 21 5.58 9.11 45.06
C THR A 21 4.36 8.45 44.45
N GLY A 22 4.27 7.13 44.59
CA GLY A 22 3.08 6.36 44.24
C GLY A 22 1.93 6.65 45.19
N GLY A 23 0.77 6.94 44.60
CA GLY A 23 -0.50 7.07 45.28
C GLY A 23 -1.47 7.85 44.41
N HIS A 24 -2.41 7.17 43.76
CA HIS A 24 -3.83 7.53 43.72
C HIS A 24 -4.58 6.45 42.92
N GLU A 25 -5.37 5.70 43.67
CA GLU A 25 -6.74 5.25 43.39
C GLU A 25 -7.06 4.62 42.02
N ALA A 26 -7.42 3.33 42.10
CA ALA A 26 -8.29 2.67 41.16
C ALA A 26 -9.66 3.37 41.14
N VAL A 27 -10.06 3.89 39.98
CA VAL A 27 -11.45 4.23 39.71
C VAL A 27 -12.02 3.16 38.80
N ALA A 28 -12.93 2.38 39.37
CA ALA A 28 -13.79 1.45 38.68
C ALA A 28 -14.59 2.21 37.61
N GLY A 29 -14.41 1.81 36.34
CA GLY A 29 -15.31 2.20 35.28
C GLY A 29 -16.61 1.41 35.42
N ASP A 30 -17.67 2.12 35.81
CA ASP A 30 -19.04 1.62 35.93
C ASP A 30 -19.59 1.24 34.55
N GLU A 31 -19.99 -0.02 34.41
CA GLU A 31 -20.75 -0.55 33.28
C GLU A 31 -22.13 0.12 33.24
N THR A 32 -22.28 1.16 32.42
CA THR A 32 -23.61 1.65 32.07
C THR A 32 -24.11 0.90 30.83
N ALA A 33 -24.75 -0.24 31.10
CA ALA A 33 -25.59 -0.95 30.15
C ALA A 33 -26.76 -0.03 29.73
N ALA A 34 -26.60 0.63 28.58
CA ALA A 34 -27.68 1.38 27.95
C ALA A 34 -28.79 0.42 27.52
N SER A 35 -29.89 0.49 28.26
CA SER A 35 -31.16 -0.19 28.03
C SER A 35 -31.71 0.15 26.63
N LEU A 36 -31.61 -0.79 25.70
CA LEU A 36 -32.33 -0.77 24.43
C LEU A 36 -33.79 -1.12 24.70
N GLN A 37 -34.60 -0.11 24.99
CA GLN A 37 -36.06 -0.26 24.95
C GLN A 37 -36.50 -0.44 23.49
N ALA A 38 -37.07 -1.60 23.20
CA ALA A 38 -37.72 -1.91 21.93
C ALA A 38 -38.90 -0.95 21.72
N GLN A 39 -38.75 -0.04 20.76
CA GLN A 39 -39.86 0.81 20.31
C GLN A 39 -40.81 -0.03 19.45
N SER A 40 -42.09 -0.04 19.82
CA SER A 40 -43.15 -0.78 19.16
C SER A 40 -43.31 -0.35 17.69
N VAL A 41 -43.30 -1.33 16.79
CA VAL A 41 -43.61 -1.15 15.37
C VAL A 41 -45.09 -0.79 15.22
N ALA A 42 -45.39 0.38 14.66
CA ALA A 42 -46.74 0.76 14.26
C ALA A 42 -47.24 -0.09 13.07
N PRO A 43 -48.55 -0.36 12.94
CA PRO A 43 -49.08 -1.23 11.90
C PRO A 43 -48.92 -0.62 10.50
N VAL A 44 -48.49 -1.47 9.57
CA VAL A 44 -48.40 -1.20 8.12
C VAL A 44 -49.78 -0.83 7.60
N GLN A 45 -49.97 0.41 7.15
CA GLN A 45 -51.16 0.81 6.40
C GLN A 45 -51.04 0.36 4.94
N ASP A 46 -52.06 -0.37 4.48
CA ASP A 46 -52.25 -0.83 3.10
C ASP A 46 -52.14 0.34 2.10
N ARG A 47 -50.99 0.44 1.42
CA ARG A 47 -50.84 1.32 0.26
C ARG A 47 -51.20 0.55 -1.01
N LYS A 48 -52.27 1.03 -1.67
CA LYS A 48 -52.73 0.63 -3.00
C LYS A 48 -51.56 0.62 -4.01
N PRO A 49 -51.35 -0.46 -4.79
CA PRO A 49 -50.28 -0.49 -5.78
C PRO A 49 -50.62 0.43 -6.96
N GLY A 50 -49.79 1.46 -7.17
CA GLY A 50 -49.77 2.25 -8.40
C GLY A 50 -49.21 1.45 -9.58
N PRO A 51 -49.49 1.86 -10.84
CA PRO A 51 -49.09 1.12 -12.02
C PRO A 51 -47.57 1.00 -12.11
N SER A 52 -47.10 -0.25 -12.16
CA SER A 52 -45.70 -0.63 -12.31
C SER A 52 -45.17 -0.14 -13.66
N SER A 53 -44.47 0.99 -13.65
CA SER A 53 -43.58 1.38 -14.74
C SER A 53 -42.49 0.33 -14.85
N ARG A 54 -42.57 -0.52 -15.89
CA ARG A 54 -41.50 -1.46 -16.27
C ARG A 54 -40.19 -0.68 -16.37
N LYS A 55 -39.34 -0.77 -15.35
CA LYS A 55 -37.92 -0.43 -15.51
C LYS A 55 -37.38 -1.37 -16.59
N LYS A 56 -37.00 -0.80 -17.73
CA LYS A 56 -36.31 -1.50 -18.80
C LYS A 56 -35.09 -2.19 -18.16
N ALA A 57 -35.02 -3.52 -18.27
CA ALA A 57 -33.88 -4.26 -17.74
C ALA A 57 -32.60 -3.72 -18.39
N VAL A 58 -31.71 -3.18 -17.57
CA VAL A 58 -30.35 -2.84 -17.99
C VAL A 58 -29.72 -4.16 -18.44
N PRO A 59 -29.18 -4.26 -19.67
CA PRO A 59 -28.55 -5.48 -20.12
C PRO A 59 -27.44 -5.84 -19.14
N ALA A 60 -27.41 -7.10 -18.70
CA ALA A 60 -26.38 -7.62 -17.81
C ALA A 60 -25.02 -7.41 -18.48
N ARG A 61 -24.28 -6.38 -18.02
CA ARG A 61 -22.90 -6.15 -18.43
C ARG A 61 -22.12 -7.40 -18.03
N LYS A 62 -21.21 -7.85 -18.90
CA LYS A 62 -20.24 -8.91 -18.58
C LYS A 62 -19.68 -8.61 -17.19
N ALA A 63 -19.68 -9.58 -16.28
CA ALA A 63 -19.17 -9.37 -14.93
C ALA A 63 -17.71 -8.94 -15.02
N GLU A 64 -17.47 -7.66 -14.78
CA GLU A 64 -16.14 -7.08 -14.67
C GLU A 64 -15.70 -7.24 -13.21
N ASN A 65 -14.57 -7.89 -12.97
CA ASN A 65 -14.02 -8.06 -11.64
C ASN A 65 -13.34 -6.75 -11.21
N HIS A 66 -14.04 -5.97 -10.40
CA HIS A 66 -13.54 -4.70 -9.86
C HIS A 66 -13.27 -4.80 -8.36
N LEU A 67 -12.23 -4.10 -7.92
CA LEU A 67 -12.08 -3.68 -6.52
C LEU A 67 -12.54 -2.23 -6.43
N LEU A 68 -13.55 -1.96 -5.61
CA LEU A 68 -14.07 -0.62 -5.39
C LEU A 68 -13.75 -0.19 -3.96
N ILE A 69 -13.17 1.01 -3.83
CA ILE A 69 -12.94 1.68 -2.54
C ILE A 69 -13.82 2.94 -2.56
N PRO A 70 -14.97 2.93 -1.86
CA PRO A 70 -15.81 4.13 -1.77
C PRO A 70 -15.08 5.23 -0.98
N LEU A 71 -15.05 6.44 -1.53
CA LEU A 71 -14.49 7.63 -0.90
C LEU A 71 -15.60 8.70 -0.76
N PRO A 72 -15.47 9.64 0.19
CA PRO A 72 -16.29 10.85 0.24
C PRO A 72 -16.36 11.56 -1.12
N ALA A 73 -17.49 12.20 -1.41
CA ALA A 73 -17.78 12.77 -2.73
C ALA A 73 -16.87 13.97 -3.10
N ASP A 74 -16.25 14.59 -2.10
CA ASP A 74 -15.31 15.70 -2.21
C ASP A 74 -13.85 15.25 -2.36
N GLU A 75 -13.56 13.95 -2.22
CA GLU A 75 -12.22 13.42 -2.37
C GLU A 75 -11.84 13.23 -3.84
N VAL A 76 -10.74 13.87 -4.27
CA VAL A 76 -10.23 13.77 -5.63
C VAL A 76 -9.22 12.62 -5.72
N VAL A 77 -9.48 11.67 -6.62
CA VAL A 77 -8.57 10.56 -6.89
C VAL A 77 -7.60 10.93 -8.00
N GLY A 78 -6.32 11.04 -7.65
CA GLY A 78 -5.22 11.08 -8.59
C GLY A 78 -4.94 9.68 -9.16
N ARG A 79 -4.70 9.60 -10.47
CA ARG A 79 -4.27 8.39 -11.15
C ARG A 79 -3.07 8.69 -12.05
N GLN A 80 -2.04 7.88 -11.94
CA GLN A 80 -0.88 7.94 -12.82
C GLN A 80 -0.50 6.53 -13.27
N ASP A 81 -0.53 6.29 -14.58
CA ASP A 81 -0.07 5.04 -15.17
C ASP A 81 1.35 5.24 -15.69
N VAL A 82 2.30 4.43 -15.20
CA VAL A 82 3.73 4.52 -15.55
C VAL A 82 4.22 3.16 -16.02
N ASP A 83 4.91 3.14 -17.15
CA ASP A 83 5.46 1.92 -17.70
C ASP A 83 6.89 1.70 -17.23
N TYR A 84 7.20 0.45 -16.87
CA TYR A 84 8.49 0.03 -16.37
C TYR A 84 9.06 -1.12 -17.18
N THR A 85 10.39 -1.19 -17.20
CA THR A 85 11.16 -2.36 -17.60
C THR A 85 12.15 -2.70 -16.50
N CYS A 86 12.38 -3.98 -16.26
CA CYS A 86 13.27 -4.44 -15.19
C CYS A 86 14.43 -5.24 -15.77
N SER A 87 15.63 -4.90 -15.32
CA SER A 87 16.88 -5.54 -15.71
C SER A 87 17.42 -6.39 -14.56
N LEU A 88 18.12 -7.47 -14.90
CA LEU A 88 18.82 -8.32 -13.94
C LEU A 88 20.23 -8.60 -14.46
N ASP A 89 21.24 -8.46 -13.60
CA ASP A 89 22.59 -8.94 -13.88
C ASP A 89 22.62 -10.45 -13.63
N GLU A 90 22.35 -11.24 -14.66
CA GLU A 90 22.29 -12.71 -14.60
C GLU A 90 23.58 -13.35 -14.04
N LYS A 91 24.73 -12.69 -14.18
CA LYS A 91 26.02 -13.21 -13.71
C LYS A 91 26.19 -13.04 -12.20
N LYS A 92 25.55 -12.04 -11.61
CA LYS A 92 25.62 -11.72 -10.18
C LYS A 92 24.42 -12.21 -9.41
N ALA A 93 23.28 -12.39 -10.07
CA ALA A 93 22.06 -12.81 -9.45
C ALA A 93 22.23 -14.19 -8.78
N GLY A 94 21.85 -14.30 -7.51
CA GLY A 94 21.61 -15.59 -6.87
C GLY A 94 20.28 -16.20 -7.34
N ASP A 95 20.04 -17.45 -7.00
CA ASP A 95 18.82 -18.17 -7.39
C ASP A 95 17.55 -17.50 -6.86
N ASP A 96 17.60 -16.95 -5.65
CA ASP A 96 16.50 -16.20 -5.04
C ASP A 96 16.15 -14.92 -5.83
N VAL A 97 17.15 -14.19 -6.34
CA VAL A 97 16.92 -12.98 -7.14
C VAL A 97 16.37 -13.35 -8.52
N ARG A 98 16.91 -14.41 -9.15
CA ARG A 98 16.36 -14.94 -10.40
C ARG A 98 14.89 -15.37 -10.23
N SER A 99 14.58 -16.05 -9.13
CA SER A 99 13.20 -16.41 -8.80
C SER A 99 12.33 -15.16 -8.60
N LEU A 100 12.81 -14.14 -7.87
CA LEU A 100 12.07 -12.88 -7.72
C LEU A 100 11.83 -12.21 -9.07
N ARG A 101 12.78 -12.23 -10.00
CA ARG A 101 12.62 -11.62 -11.33
C ARG A 101 11.45 -12.20 -12.11
N THR A 102 11.15 -13.49 -11.90
CA THR A 102 10.02 -14.16 -12.56
C THR A 102 8.65 -13.76 -12.00
N SER A 103 8.59 -13.10 -10.83
CA SER A 103 7.31 -12.65 -10.28
C SER A 103 6.77 -11.42 -11.02
N LEU A 104 7.63 -10.60 -11.64
CA LEU A 104 7.21 -9.50 -12.51
C LEU A 104 7.21 -9.91 -13.98
N PRO A 105 6.40 -9.25 -14.84
CA PRO A 105 6.44 -9.47 -16.28
C PRO A 105 7.85 -9.37 -16.87
N ALA A 106 8.17 -10.22 -17.84
CA ALA A 106 9.49 -10.21 -18.48
C ALA A 106 9.72 -8.94 -19.32
N GLY A 107 8.67 -8.43 -19.98
CA GLY A 107 8.72 -7.22 -20.81
C GLY A 107 8.25 -5.95 -20.08
N ARG A 108 7.92 -4.92 -20.87
CA ARG A 108 7.29 -3.69 -20.39
C ARG A 108 5.96 -4.00 -19.71
N PHE A 109 5.72 -3.40 -18.55
CA PHE A 109 4.45 -3.47 -17.84
C PHE A 109 4.10 -2.13 -17.20
N THR A 110 2.81 -1.90 -16.99
CA THR A 110 2.29 -0.69 -16.37
C THR A 110 2.12 -0.89 -14.87
N VAL A 111 2.55 0.11 -14.10
CA VAL A 111 2.19 0.29 -12.69
C VAL A 111 1.24 1.47 -12.61
N THR A 112 0.09 1.27 -11.98
CA THR A 112 -0.86 2.35 -11.69
C THR A 112 -0.62 2.85 -10.28
N TYR A 113 -0.29 4.14 -10.14
CA TYR A 113 -0.31 4.82 -8.87
C TYR A 113 -1.65 5.52 -8.68
N LEU A 114 -2.24 5.33 -7.50
CA LEU A 114 -3.45 6.04 -7.09
C LEU A 114 -3.14 6.86 -5.85
N THR A 115 -3.62 8.10 -5.82
CA THR A 115 -3.57 8.95 -4.64
C THR A 115 -4.95 9.49 -4.33
N ALA A 116 -5.31 9.55 -3.05
CA ALA A 116 -6.55 10.17 -2.59
C ALA A 116 -6.32 10.60 -1.13
N ASP A 117 -6.36 11.91 -0.86
CA ASP A 117 -5.96 12.50 0.43
C ASP A 117 -4.62 11.92 0.95
N ILE A 118 -4.61 11.27 2.11
CA ILE A 118 -3.43 10.63 2.71
C ILE A 118 -3.12 9.22 2.15
N MET A 119 -4.00 8.67 1.33
CA MET A 119 -3.84 7.35 0.73
C MET A 119 -2.97 7.44 -0.53
N ALA A 120 -1.95 6.58 -0.60
CA ALA A 120 -1.15 6.38 -1.79
C ALA A 120 -0.96 4.87 -2.04
N LEU A 121 -1.37 4.42 -3.22
CA LEU A 121 -1.34 3.01 -3.63
C LEU A 121 -0.52 2.84 -4.92
N ALA A 122 0.12 1.68 -5.06
CA ALA A 122 0.71 1.22 -6.31
C ALA A 122 0.09 -0.13 -6.71
N ILE A 123 -0.38 -0.25 -7.94
CA ILE A 123 -1.07 -1.43 -8.45
C ILE A 123 -0.25 -1.99 -9.59
N LEU A 124 0.21 -3.23 -9.46
CA LEU A 124 1.07 -3.89 -10.44
C LEU A 124 0.90 -5.41 -10.45
N PRO A 125 1.20 -6.06 -11.59
CA PRO A 125 1.17 -7.51 -11.68
C PRO A 125 2.35 -8.15 -10.95
N VAL A 126 2.05 -9.12 -10.07
CA VAL A 126 3.03 -9.96 -9.39
C VAL A 126 2.53 -11.40 -9.35
N ASP A 127 3.37 -12.36 -9.74
CA ASP A 127 3.04 -13.79 -9.83
C ASP A 127 1.77 -14.06 -10.65
N GLY A 128 1.59 -13.32 -11.76
CA GLY A 128 0.42 -13.44 -12.63
C GLY A 128 -0.90 -12.93 -12.03
N ARG A 129 -0.86 -12.23 -10.90
CA ARG A 129 -2.02 -11.60 -10.25
C ARG A 129 -1.82 -10.12 -10.07
N VAL A 130 -2.91 -9.36 -9.98
CA VAL A 130 -2.83 -7.94 -9.61
C VAL A 130 -2.70 -7.84 -8.09
N LEU A 131 -1.66 -7.16 -7.63
CA LEU A 131 -1.49 -6.79 -6.23
C LEU A 131 -1.67 -5.27 -6.06
N VAL A 132 -2.23 -4.89 -4.91
CA VAL A 132 -2.37 -3.49 -4.48
C VAL A 132 -1.40 -3.27 -3.32
N PHE A 133 -0.42 -2.40 -3.53
CA PHE A 133 0.58 -2.05 -2.54
C PHE A 133 0.20 -0.73 -1.89
N SER A 134 0.32 -0.66 -0.56
CA SER A 134 0.13 0.57 0.20
C SER A 134 1.46 1.26 0.43
N ASN A 135 1.49 2.59 0.31
CA ASN A 135 2.63 3.38 0.72
C ASN A 135 2.92 3.18 2.22
N VAL A 136 4.20 3.18 2.59
CA VAL A 136 4.69 3.10 3.96
C VAL A 136 5.81 4.12 4.18
N VAL A 137 6.05 4.48 5.43
CA VAL A 137 7.18 5.34 5.81
C VAL A 137 8.49 4.71 5.38
N ALA A 138 9.32 5.49 4.69
CA ALA A 138 10.64 5.09 4.22
C ALA A 138 11.66 6.20 4.50
N ALA A 139 12.95 5.85 4.48
CA ALA A 139 14.02 6.82 4.71
C ALA A 139 14.09 7.89 3.61
N ASP A 140 13.88 7.47 2.35
CA ASP A 140 13.90 8.29 1.16
C ASP A 140 12.94 7.72 0.11
N GLY A 141 12.48 8.57 -0.81
CA GLY A 141 11.57 8.15 -1.88
C GLY A 141 10.22 7.64 -1.37
N ALA A 142 9.55 6.83 -2.17
CA ALA A 142 8.25 6.25 -1.84
C ALA A 142 8.31 4.72 -1.86
N LYS A 143 8.17 4.09 -0.68
CA LYS A 143 8.09 2.63 -0.54
C LYS A 143 6.65 2.19 -0.46
N TYR A 144 6.29 1.19 -1.24
CA TYR A 144 4.98 0.56 -1.22
C TYR A 144 5.15 -0.93 -0.89
N VAL A 145 4.26 -1.51 -0.08
CA VAL A 145 4.35 -2.91 0.38
C VAL A 145 3.03 -3.65 0.15
N ALA A 146 3.13 -4.91 -0.32
CA ALA A 146 2.03 -5.86 -0.40
C ALA A 146 2.54 -7.28 -0.16
N GLY A 147 1.97 -7.98 0.83
CA GLY A 147 2.43 -9.32 1.20
C GLY A 147 3.92 -9.32 1.56
N SER A 148 4.71 -10.20 0.91
CA SER A 148 6.16 -10.29 1.07
C SER A 148 6.95 -9.48 0.04
N TYR A 149 6.33 -8.49 -0.61
CA TYR A 149 6.95 -7.71 -1.67
C TYR A 149 6.98 -6.23 -1.32
N SER A 150 8.04 -5.55 -1.75
CA SER A 150 8.05 -4.10 -1.80
C SER A 150 8.44 -3.56 -3.17
N TRP A 151 7.89 -2.38 -3.43
CA TRP A 151 8.13 -1.56 -4.61
C TRP A 151 8.56 -0.18 -4.12
N TRP A 152 9.84 0.15 -4.27
CA TRP A 152 10.44 1.34 -3.68
C TRP A 152 11.02 2.26 -4.75
N SER A 153 10.34 3.37 -5.02
CA SER A 153 10.79 4.36 -5.99
C SER A 153 11.75 5.38 -5.38
N LYS A 154 12.83 5.66 -6.11
CA LYS A 154 13.83 6.68 -5.81
C LYS A 154 14.23 7.39 -7.11
N GLY A 155 13.60 8.52 -7.38
CA GLY A 155 13.73 9.19 -8.68
C GLY A 155 13.14 8.33 -9.79
N ASP A 156 13.91 8.10 -10.87
CA ASP A 156 13.49 7.33 -12.05
C ASP A 156 13.77 5.81 -11.93
N GLU A 157 14.38 5.39 -10.82
CA GLU A 157 14.66 3.99 -10.51
C GLU A 157 13.68 3.47 -9.46
N VAL A 158 13.30 2.20 -9.61
CA VAL A 158 12.49 1.49 -8.63
C VAL A 158 13.14 0.18 -8.26
N THR A 159 13.31 -0.06 -6.97
CA THR A 159 13.71 -1.35 -6.44
C THR A 159 12.46 -2.21 -6.17
N PHE A 160 12.43 -3.42 -6.72
CA PHE A 160 11.47 -4.45 -6.34
C PHE A 160 12.19 -5.52 -5.49
N ALA A 161 11.66 -5.80 -4.31
CA ALA A 161 12.33 -6.65 -3.32
C ALA A 161 11.38 -7.65 -2.66
N ARG A 162 11.97 -8.70 -2.08
CA ARG A 162 11.31 -9.58 -1.12
C ARG A 162 11.50 -9.03 0.29
N GLU A 163 10.43 -8.68 0.97
CA GLU A 163 10.51 -8.26 2.37
C GLU A 163 10.98 -9.43 3.27
N GLY A 164 11.77 -9.11 4.29
CA GLY A 164 12.34 -10.09 5.23
C GLY A 164 13.50 -10.91 4.68
N LYS A 165 13.97 -10.62 3.46
CA LYS A 165 15.22 -11.18 2.91
C LYS A 165 16.12 -10.04 2.45
N ASP A 166 17.28 -9.91 3.09
CA ASP A 166 18.32 -9.00 2.64
C ASP A 166 18.86 -9.46 1.27
N ASP A 167 19.29 -8.52 0.43
CA ASP A 167 19.89 -8.75 -0.89
C ASP A 167 19.03 -9.48 -1.94
N VAL A 168 17.73 -9.71 -1.66
CA VAL A 168 16.79 -10.28 -2.64
C VAL A 168 15.97 -9.16 -3.28
N PHE A 169 16.62 -8.44 -4.19
CA PHE A 169 16.02 -7.33 -4.94
C PHE A 169 16.63 -7.17 -6.34
N PHE A 170 15.92 -6.45 -7.22
CA PHE A 170 16.45 -5.96 -8.48
C PHE A 170 15.81 -4.61 -8.84
N SER A 171 16.37 -3.95 -9.85
CA SER A 171 15.94 -2.61 -10.26
C SER A 171 15.09 -2.62 -11.53
N CYS A 172 14.17 -1.68 -11.57
CA CYS A 172 13.33 -1.34 -12.69
C CYS A 172 13.48 0.14 -13.02
N HIS A 173 13.26 0.49 -14.29
CA HIS A 173 13.38 1.86 -14.77
C HIS A 173 12.13 2.25 -15.55
N VAL A 174 11.77 3.52 -15.45
CA VAL A 174 10.67 4.09 -16.23
C VAL A 174 11.02 3.96 -17.72
N VAL A 175 10.04 3.54 -18.52
CA VAL A 175 10.11 3.57 -19.98
C VAL A 175 9.54 4.91 -20.43
N PRO A 176 10.34 5.84 -20.99
CA PRO A 176 9.82 7.11 -21.46
C PRO A 176 8.73 6.87 -22.52
N SER A 177 7.54 7.43 -22.31
CA SER A 177 6.54 7.54 -23.37
C SER A 177 7.08 8.56 -24.37
N GLY A 178 7.54 8.09 -25.53
CA GLY A 178 8.29 8.88 -26.50
C GLY A 178 7.64 10.23 -26.86
N GLY A 179 8.09 11.30 -26.21
CA GLY A 179 8.12 12.61 -26.81
C GLY A 179 9.32 12.64 -27.75
N LYS A 180 9.09 12.89 -29.04
CA LYS A 180 10.16 13.23 -29.98
C LYS A 180 11.06 14.28 -29.34
N THR A 181 12.31 13.92 -29.07
CA THR A 181 13.39 14.91 -28.98
C THR A 181 13.55 15.48 -30.39
N ALA A 182 12.95 16.65 -30.63
CA ALA A 182 13.32 17.49 -31.76
C ALA A 182 14.71 18.06 -31.43
N ASP A 183 15.73 17.45 -32.02
CA ASP A 183 17.05 18.06 -32.17
C ASP A 183 16.89 19.38 -32.94
N HIS A 184 17.51 20.45 -32.43
CA HIS A 184 17.65 21.76 -33.09
C HIS A 184 19.12 22.08 -33.28
#